data_AF-A0A9W9P1P8-F1
#
_entry.id   AF-A0A9W9P1P8-F1
#
_cell.length_a   1.000
_cell.length_b   1.000
_cell.length_c   1.000
_cell.angle_alpha   90.00
_cell.angle_beta   90.00
_cell.angle_gamma   90.00
#
_symmetry.space_group_name_H-M   'P 1'
#
loop_
_entity.id
_entity.type
_entity.pdbx_description
1 polymer ?
#
loop_
_entity_poly.entity_id
_entity_poly.type
_entity_poly.pdbx_seq_one_letter_code
_entity_poly.pdbx_strand_id
1 'polypeptide(L)'
;MKTTWKDIAPVPSSSEFLDIVLSRTQRQLPTQIRAGFKISRIRGFYTRKVKYTQETFCEKFQAILDGFPRLQDIHPFHKDLMNTLYDADHFRIALGQVSTAKHLIETVSRDYVRLIKYAQSLFQCKQLKRAALGRMATICRRLKDPLVYLEQVRQHLGRLPSIDPNTRTLLICGYPNVGKSSFLRSITRADVDVQPYAFTTKSLFEMNTIEMQSITAVAHLRSAILYFMDLSEQCGYSVTDQIKLFHSIKPLFANKIVYLVVNKIDVRRPEDLDPEQQQAIQEILKSGDVEMLQVSCTTTEGVTAVKNAACDKLLAERVSQKLKSGTASATPGGRLGDVLARIHVAQPMGGVRETHIPEAVKNLKKYDKNDPNRRELETDREQAEGGAGVYSFPMQRDYTLADPEWKYDKIPEVWNGKNIYDFVDPDIETKLAALEEEEEKLEADGYYDSDESVEDAEDADIRMKADLIREKRVLLRNEAKMRKSLKNRAQIPRSAKAKKLSEMQRGLDSAGYDVDAAGSRARSQSQAIARAKSRARSQAATDRRNDGVVDETNRSKAERLFKLGQKQMNRMARAGEADRHTTAALPKHLFSGKRGMGKTQRR
;
A
#
# COMPACT_ATOMS: atom_id res chain seq x y z
N MET A 1 8.62 -4.40 -27.44
CA MET A 1 9.20 -5.72 -27.76
C MET A 1 10.32 -5.98 -26.77
N LYS A 2 10.39 -7.16 -26.15
CA LYS A 2 11.43 -7.44 -25.14
C LYS A 2 12.77 -7.64 -25.87
N THR A 3 13.74 -6.76 -25.63
CA THR A 3 15.07 -6.78 -26.27
C THR A 3 16.13 -7.51 -25.43
N THR A 4 15.82 -7.80 -24.17
CA THR A 4 16.73 -8.45 -23.20
C THR A 4 16.04 -9.58 -22.48
N TRP A 5 16.78 -10.65 -22.16
CA TRP A 5 16.27 -11.84 -21.48
C TRP A 5 17.09 -12.18 -20.23
N LYS A 6 17.39 -11.17 -19.42
CA LYS A 6 18.16 -11.34 -18.17
C LYS A 6 17.28 -11.78 -16.99
N ASP A 7 15.99 -11.48 -17.02
CA ASP A 7 15.08 -11.69 -15.89
C ASP A 7 14.54 -13.13 -15.77
N ILE A 8 15.13 -14.09 -16.48
CA ILE A 8 14.69 -15.50 -16.42
C ILE A 8 15.24 -16.13 -15.15
N ALA A 9 14.35 -16.64 -14.30
CA ALA A 9 14.73 -17.34 -13.08
C ALA A 9 15.60 -18.56 -13.39
N PRO A 10 16.59 -18.89 -12.54
CA PRO A 10 17.38 -20.11 -12.69
C PRO A 10 16.49 -21.36 -12.75
N VAL A 11 16.79 -22.25 -13.69
CA VAL A 11 16.09 -23.52 -13.87
C VAL A 11 16.87 -24.59 -13.09
N PRO A 12 16.34 -25.09 -11.95
CA PRO A 12 17.06 -26.07 -11.15
C PRO A 12 17.08 -27.44 -11.84
N SER A 13 18.05 -28.27 -11.49
CA SER A 13 18.12 -29.65 -11.95
C SER A 13 16.90 -30.47 -11.46
N SER A 14 16.60 -31.60 -12.11
CA SER A 14 15.45 -32.42 -11.71
C SER A 14 15.48 -32.90 -10.25
N SER A 15 16.67 -33.16 -9.70
CA SER A 15 16.87 -33.54 -8.29
C SER A 15 16.63 -32.36 -7.36
N GLU A 16 17.25 -31.22 -7.62
CA GLU A 16 17.06 -30.00 -6.81
C GLU A 16 15.61 -29.52 -6.87
N PHE A 17 14.97 -29.59 -8.04
CA PHE A 17 13.57 -29.25 -8.22
C PHE A 17 12.71 -30.10 -7.28
N LEU A 18 12.95 -31.41 -7.22
CA LEU A 18 12.22 -32.31 -6.35
C LEU A 18 12.43 -32.00 -4.87
N ASP A 19 13.68 -31.75 -4.47
CA ASP A 19 14.02 -31.43 -3.10
C ASP A 19 13.38 -30.11 -2.66
N ILE A 20 13.41 -29.07 -3.51
CA ILE A 20 12.77 -27.78 -3.26
C ILE A 20 11.26 -27.98 -3.02
N VAL A 21 10.57 -28.71 -3.90
CA VAL A 21 9.11 -28.88 -3.82
C VAL A 21 8.71 -29.73 -2.61
N LEU A 22 9.39 -30.86 -2.39
CA LEU A 22 9.07 -31.77 -1.29
C LEU A 22 9.43 -31.16 0.07
N SER A 23 10.57 -30.46 0.16
CA SER A 23 10.97 -29.72 1.36
C SER A 23 9.98 -28.59 1.68
N ARG A 24 9.57 -27.80 0.67
CA ARG A 24 8.54 -26.75 0.85
C ARG A 24 7.22 -27.34 1.34
N THR A 25 6.79 -28.47 0.79
CA THR A 25 5.57 -29.19 1.23
C THR A 25 5.68 -29.64 2.69
N GLN A 26 6.85 -30.12 3.12
CA GLN A 26 7.06 -30.58 4.49
C GLN A 26 7.12 -29.43 5.50
N ARG A 27 7.76 -28.31 5.15
CA ARG A 27 7.93 -27.15 6.03
C ARG A 27 6.65 -26.31 6.18
N GLN A 28 5.89 -26.13 5.09
CA GLN A 28 4.73 -25.23 5.08
C GLN A 28 3.43 -25.88 5.56
N LEU A 29 3.31 -27.20 5.51
CA LEU A 29 2.09 -27.91 5.91
C LEU A 29 2.29 -28.65 7.24
N PRO A 30 1.21 -28.79 8.04
CA PRO A 30 1.27 -29.60 9.26
C PRO A 30 1.73 -31.03 8.96
N THR A 31 2.51 -31.61 9.86
CA THR A 31 3.16 -32.92 9.69
C THR A 31 2.58 -34.01 10.57
N GLN A 32 2.05 -33.66 11.74
CA GLN A 32 1.55 -34.63 12.72
C GLN A 32 0.06 -34.93 12.53
N ILE A 33 -0.27 -36.23 12.51
CA ILE A 33 -1.65 -36.73 12.54
C ILE A 33 -1.72 -38.06 13.29
N ARG A 34 -2.81 -38.30 14.03
CA ARG A 34 -3.01 -39.50 14.85
C ARG A 34 -4.16 -40.35 14.30
N ALA A 35 -4.12 -41.66 14.52
CA ALA A 35 -5.12 -42.61 14.03
C ALA A 35 -6.52 -42.41 14.63
N GLY A 36 -6.62 -41.91 15.87
CA GLY A 36 -7.89 -41.65 16.55
C GLY A 36 -8.65 -40.40 16.09
N PHE A 37 -8.15 -39.65 15.10
CA PHE A 37 -8.86 -38.48 14.57
C PHE A 37 -10.01 -38.87 13.65
N LYS A 38 -11.05 -38.02 13.57
CA LYS A 38 -12.16 -38.20 12.62
C LYS A 38 -11.63 -38.38 11.19
N ILE A 39 -12.17 -39.36 10.45
CA ILE A 39 -11.70 -39.71 9.10
C ILE A 39 -11.72 -38.50 8.13
N SER A 40 -12.70 -37.60 8.28
CA SER A 40 -12.75 -36.35 7.51
C SER A 40 -11.50 -35.49 7.69
N ARG A 41 -10.97 -35.37 8.91
CA ARG A 41 -9.72 -34.66 9.21
C ARG A 41 -8.50 -35.35 8.59
N ILE A 42 -8.47 -36.68 8.60
CA ILE A 42 -7.39 -37.49 7.99
C ILE A 42 -7.39 -37.33 6.48
N ARG A 43 -8.55 -37.44 5.82
CA ARG A 43 -8.70 -37.20 4.38
C ARG A 43 -8.27 -35.78 4.03
N GLY A 44 -8.79 -34.77 4.74
CA GLY A 44 -8.43 -33.37 4.54
C GLY A 44 -6.93 -33.09 4.66
N PHE A 45 -6.26 -33.71 5.65
CA PHE A 45 -4.81 -33.60 5.85
C PHE A 45 -4.01 -34.10 4.63
N TYR A 46 -4.31 -35.30 4.13
CA TYR A 46 -3.58 -35.87 2.98
C TYR A 46 -3.96 -35.23 1.65
N THR A 47 -5.24 -34.86 1.47
CA THR A 47 -5.69 -34.08 0.30
C THR A 47 -4.93 -32.75 0.20
N ARG A 48 -4.75 -32.04 1.31
CA ARG A 48 -3.99 -30.78 1.33
C ARG A 48 -2.53 -30.98 0.93
N LYS A 49 -1.89 -32.08 1.36
CA LYS A 49 -0.51 -32.39 0.95
C LYS A 49 -0.40 -32.65 -0.55
N VAL A 50 -1.29 -33.46 -1.13
CA VAL A 50 -1.25 -33.76 -2.57
C VAL A 50 -1.51 -32.50 -3.40
N LYS A 51 -2.53 -31.71 -3.04
CA LYS A 51 -2.85 -30.46 -3.76
C LYS A 51 -1.72 -29.43 -3.68
N TYR A 52 -1.21 -29.14 -2.49
CA TYR A 52 -0.15 -28.14 -2.31
C TYR A 52 1.14 -28.51 -3.06
N THR A 53 1.51 -29.79 -3.09
CA THR A 53 2.66 -30.24 -3.88
C THR A 53 2.40 -30.03 -5.37
N GLN A 54 1.22 -30.37 -5.88
CA GLN A 54 0.87 -30.10 -7.28
C GLN A 54 0.88 -28.60 -7.59
N GLU A 55 0.29 -27.75 -6.76
CA GLU A 55 0.30 -26.29 -6.93
C GLU A 55 1.74 -25.76 -7.00
N THR A 56 2.63 -26.25 -6.12
CA THR A 56 4.04 -25.86 -6.12
C THR A 56 4.78 -26.30 -7.39
N PHE A 57 4.53 -27.53 -7.88
CA PHE A 57 5.08 -27.98 -9.17
C PHE A 57 4.60 -27.10 -10.33
N CYS A 58 3.28 -26.83 -10.38
CA CYS A 58 2.67 -26.04 -11.43
C CYS A 58 3.15 -24.58 -11.41
N GLU A 59 3.27 -23.96 -10.23
CA GLU A 59 3.82 -22.61 -10.06
C GLU A 59 5.24 -22.52 -10.64
N LYS A 60 6.11 -23.48 -10.29
CA LYS A 60 7.50 -23.51 -10.76
C LYS A 60 7.61 -23.80 -12.25
N PHE A 61 6.86 -24.76 -12.79
CA PHE A 61 6.86 -25.02 -14.23
C PHE A 61 6.26 -23.85 -15.03
N GLN A 62 5.22 -23.21 -14.50
CA GLN A 62 4.64 -22.04 -15.14
C GLN A 62 5.64 -20.88 -15.18
N ALA A 63 6.38 -20.64 -14.08
CA ALA A 63 7.43 -19.62 -14.06
C ALA A 63 8.54 -19.87 -15.10
N ILE A 64 8.89 -21.14 -15.36
CA ILE A 64 9.82 -21.50 -16.44
C ILE A 64 9.20 -21.17 -17.81
N LEU A 65 7.97 -21.62 -18.07
CA LEU A 65 7.29 -21.41 -19.35
C LEU A 65 7.05 -19.93 -19.68
N ASP A 66 6.74 -19.11 -18.68
CA ASP A 66 6.53 -17.67 -18.85
C ASP A 66 7.85 -16.87 -18.92
N GLY A 67 8.91 -17.40 -18.31
CA GLY A 67 10.23 -16.78 -18.33
C GLY A 67 10.89 -16.85 -19.71
N PHE A 68 10.79 -18.00 -20.37
CA PHE A 68 11.39 -18.19 -21.70
C PHE A 68 10.59 -17.51 -22.81
N PRO A 69 11.27 -16.96 -23.83
CA PRO A 69 10.58 -16.24 -24.89
C PRO A 69 10.00 -17.22 -25.91
N ARG A 70 8.78 -16.94 -26.39
CA ARG A 70 8.08 -17.79 -27.37
C ARG A 70 8.57 -17.47 -28.78
N LEU A 71 9.23 -18.40 -29.45
CA LEU A 71 9.85 -18.19 -30.77
C LEU A 71 8.90 -17.64 -31.86
N GLN A 72 7.59 -17.90 -31.74
CA GLN A 72 6.59 -17.43 -32.71
C GLN A 72 6.21 -15.95 -32.53
N ASP A 73 6.29 -15.43 -31.32
CA ASP A 73 5.85 -14.07 -30.97
C ASP A 73 6.99 -13.05 -31.01
N ILE A 74 8.22 -13.51 -31.27
CA ILE A 74 9.44 -12.71 -31.29
C ILE A 74 9.73 -12.21 -32.72
N HIS A 75 10.52 -11.13 -32.83
CA HIS A 75 10.99 -10.60 -34.10
C HIS A 75 11.73 -11.67 -34.91
N PRO A 76 11.56 -11.74 -36.25
CA PRO A 76 12.28 -12.67 -37.12
C PRO A 76 13.79 -12.72 -36.86
N PHE A 77 14.44 -11.56 -36.69
CA PHE A 77 15.86 -11.47 -36.27
C PHE A 77 16.22 -12.37 -35.09
N HIS A 78 15.52 -12.21 -33.96
CA HIS A 78 15.85 -12.96 -32.75
C HIS A 78 15.37 -14.41 -32.84
N LYS A 79 14.29 -14.69 -33.57
CA LYS A 79 13.84 -16.05 -33.86
C LYS A 79 14.92 -16.83 -34.62
N ASP A 80 15.44 -16.26 -35.70
CA ASP A 80 16.47 -16.89 -36.53
C ASP A 80 17.80 -16.96 -35.78
N LEU A 81 18.14 -15.94 -34.99
CA LEU A 81 19.31 -15.97 -34.10
C LEU A 81 19.20 -17.11 -33.09
N MET A 82 18.04 -17.30 -32.45
CA MET A 82 17.81 -18.42 -31.54
C MET A 82 17.81 -19.76 -32.26
N ASN A 83 17.32 -19.83 -33.49
CA ASN A 83 17.37 -21.04 -34.31
C ASN A 83 18.83 -21.46 -34.57
N THR A 84 19.70 -20.52 -34.93
CA THR A 84 21.11 -20.79 -35.19
C THR A 84 21.91 -21.17 -33.93
N LEU A 85 21.57 -20.56 -32.78
CA LEU A 85 22.29 -20.76 -31.53
C LEU A 85 21.87 -22.01 -30.75
N TYR A 86 20.56 -22.29 -30.72
CA TYR A 86 19.99 -23.23 -29.77
C TYR A 86 19.23 -24.40 -30.41
N ASP A 87 19.08 -24.41 -31.74
CA ASP A 87 18.13 -25.25 -32.48
C ASP A 87 16.68 -24.98 -32.03
N ALA A 88 15.90 -24.34 -32.90
CA ALA A 88 14.52 -23.96 -32.58
C ALA A 88 13.64 -25.17 -32.25
N ASP A 89 13.89 -26.33 -32.87
CA ASP A 89 13.09 -27.53 -32.62
C ASP A 89 13.42 -28.15 -31.28
N HIS A 90 14.71 -28.29 -30.94
CA HIS A 90 15.10 -28.79 -29.62
C HIS A 90 14.59 -27.88 -28.49
N PHE A 91 14.70 -26.56 -28.66
CA PHE A 91 14.18 -25.57 -27.72
C PHE A 91 12.66 -25.70 -27.52
N ARG A 92 11.90 -25.81 -28.62
CA ARG A 92 10.45 -25.97 -28.58
C ARG A 92 10.03 -27.30 -27.94
N ILE A 93 10.73 -28.39 -28.24
CA ILE A 93 10.47 -29.71 -27.67
C ILE A 93 10.71 -29.69 -26.16
N ALA A 94 11.80 -29.07 -25.69
CA ALA A 94 12.10 -28.97 -24.26
C ALA A 94 11.01 -28.23 -23.47
N LEU A 95 10.56 -27.05 -23.96
CA LEU A 95 9.46 -26.31 -23.35
C LEU A 95 8.12 -27.07 -23.45
N GLY A 96 7.88 -27.76 -24.57
CA GLY A 96 6.69 -28.61 -24.76
C GLY A 96 6.63 -29.78 -23.76
N GLN A 97 7.78 -30.39 -23.45
CA GLN A 97 7.88 -31.45 -22.44
C GLN A 97 7.59 -30.93 -21.03
N VAL A 98 8.07 -29.73 -20.68
CA VAL A 98 7.74 -29.07 -19.40
C VAL A 98 6.25 -28.78 -19.29
N SER A 99 5.62 -28.24 -20.35
CA SER A 99 4.17 -27.99 -20.40
C SER A 99 3.36 -29.28 -20.26
N THR A 100 3.76 -30.34 -20.97
CA THR A 100 3.11 -31.66 -20.88
C THR A 100 3.23 -32.23 -19.47
N ALA A 101 4.39 -32.11 -18.83
CA ALA A 101 4.61 -32.56 -17.46
C ALA A 101 3.75 -31.81 -16.44
N LYS A 102 3.58 -30.50 -16.60
CA LYS A 102 2.66 -29.68 -15.79
C LYS A 102 1.23 -30.27 -15.84
N HIS A 103 0.70 -30.53 -17.04
CA HIS A 103 -0.64 -31.08 -17.20
C HIS A 103 -0.78 -32.52 -16.67
N LEU A 104 0.26 -33.35 -16.80
CA LEU A 104 0.28 -34.69 -16.22
C LEU A 104 0.22 -34.64 -14.69
N ILE A 105 0.93 -33.71 -14.05
CA ILE A 105 0.91 -33.54 -12.59
C ILE A 105 -0.48 -33.07 -12.10
N GLU A 106 -1.12 -32.15 -12.81
CA GLU A 106 -2.51 -31.74 -12.52
C GLU A 106 -3.49 -32.91 -12.58
N THR A 107 -3.33 -33.77 -13.60
CA THR A 107 -4.16 -34.96 -13.79
C THR A 107 -3.94 -35.96 -12.64
N VAL A 108 -2.68 -36.28 -12.32
CA VAL A 108 -2.32 -37.14 -11.19
C VAL A 108 -2.92 -36.62 -9.88
N SER A 109 -2.78 -35.33 -9.59
CA SER A 109 -3.38 -34.71 -8.40
C SER A 109 -4.90 -34.90 -8.35
N ARG A 110 -5.59 -34.60 -9.46
CA ARG A 110 -7.05 -34.71 -9.56
C ARG A 110 -7.55 -36.13 -9.31
N ASP A 111 -6.84 -37.13 -9.81
CA ASP A 111 -7.19 -38.54 -9.64
C ASP A 111 -6.97 -39.01 -8.21
N TYR A 112 -5.80 -38.74 -7.63
CA TYR A 112 -5.53 -39.15 -6.25
C TYR A 112 -6.37 -38.40 -5.22
N VAL A 113 -6.69 -37.13 -5.46
CA VAL A 113 -7.64 -36.38 -4.62
C VAL A 113 -9.03 -37.02 -4.67
N ARG A 114 -9.49 -37.50 -5.83
CA ARG A 114 -10.75 -38.26 -5.95
C ARG A 114 -10.69 -39.58 -5.20
N LEU A 115 -9.59 -40.33 -5.30
CA LEU A 115 -9.41 -41.61 -4.59
C LEU A 115 -9.36 -41.43 -3.05
N ILE A 116 -8.69 -40.38 -2.56
CA ILE A 116 -8.59 -40.10 -1.11
C ILE A 116 -9.97 -39.85 -0.47
N LYS A 117 -10.96 -39.36 -1.23
CA LYS A 117 -12.33 -39.15 -0.72
C LYS A 117 -12.98 -40.44 -0.19
N TYR A 118 -12.63 -41.59 -0.76
CA TYR A 118 -13.21 -42.88 -0.41
C TYR A 118 -12.33 -43.72 0.55
N ALA A 119 -11.14 -43.22 0.91
CA ALA A 119 -10.22 -43.96 1.77
C ALA A 119 -10.74 -44.06 3.21
N GLN A 120 -10.78 -45.26 3.79
CA GLN A 120 -11.43 -45.52 5.09
C GLN A 120 -10.46 -45.53 6.28
N SER A 121 -9.15 -45.63 6.03
CA SER A 121 -8.14 -45.72 7.09
C SER A 121 -6.99 -44.73 6.89
N LEU A 122 -6.28 -44.43 7.99
CA LEU A 122 -5.06 -43.63 7.96
C LEU A 122 -3.99 -44.28 7.05
N PHE A 123 -3.84 -45.61 7.13
CA PHE A 123 -2.88 -46.34 6.31
C PHE A 123 -3.19 -46.19 4.82
N GLN A 124 -4.45 -46.37 4.41
CA GLN A 124 -4.86 -46.22 3.01
C GLN A 124 -4.63 -44.80 2.50
N CYS A 125 -4.98 -43.77 3.29
CA CYS A 125 -4.71 -42.37 2.93
C CYS A 125 -3.19 -42.09 2.80
N LYS A 126 -2.37 -42.65 3.71
CA LYS A 126 -0.91 -42.51 3.67
C LYS A 126 -0.32 -43.14 2.40
N GLN A 127 -0.79 -44.33 2.02
CA GLN A 127 -0.35 -45.01 0.79
C GLN A 127 -0.75 -44.22 -0.47
N LEU A 128 -1.99 -43.74 -0.57
CA LEU A 128 -2.45 -42.91 -1.68
C LEU A 128 -1.63 -41.63 -1.81
N LYS A 129 -1.31 -40.97 -0.69
CA LYS A 129 -0.43 -39.80 -0.70
C LYS A 129 0.98 -40.14 -1.19
N ARG A 130 1.57 -41.25 -0.73
CA ARG A 130 2.91 -41.69 -1.18
C ARG A 130 2.92 -41.99 -2.66
N ALA A 131 1.90 -42.69 -3.17
CA ALA A 131 1.77 -43.00 -4.59
C ALA A 131 1.60 -41.73 -5.44
N ALA A 132 0.77 -40.78 -5.01
CA ALA A 132 0.58 -39.50 -5.70
C ALA A 132 1.89 -38.71 -5.83
N LEU A 133 2.59 -38.48 -4.72
CA LEU A 133 3.86 -37.76 -4.71
C LEU A 133 4.95 -38.52 -5.47
N GLY A 134 4.96 -39.85 -5.39
CA GLY A 134 5.87 -40.70 -6.16
C GLY A 134 5.67 -40.56 -7.67
N ARG A 135 4.43 -40.57 -8.16
CA ARG A 135 4.14 -40.37 -9.58
C ARG A 135 4.50 -38.97 -10.07
N MET A 136 4.22 -37.94 -9.27
CA MET A 136 4.68 -36.56 -9.56
C MET A 136 6.21 -36.49 -9.63
N ALA A 137 6.90 -37.15 -8.69
CA ALA A 137 8.36 -37.21 -8.69
C ALA A 137 8.93 -37.93 -9.92
N THR A 138 8.33 -39.04 -10.33
CA THR A 138 8.74 -39.77 -11.54
C THR A 138 8.58 -38.92 -12.80
N ILE A 139 7.49 -38.13 -12.91
CA ILE A 139 7.31 -37.19 -14.02
C ILE A 139 8.45 -36.17 -14.05
N CYS A 140 8.82 -35.60 -12.89
CA CYS A 140 9.92 -34.64 -12.80
C CYS A 140 11.29 -35.26 -13.12
N ARG A 141 11.56 -36.50 -12.69
CA ARG A 141 12.83 -37.19 -13.02
C ARG A 141 12.99 -37.45 -14.50
N ARG A 142 11.89 -37.67 -15.23
CA ARG A 142 11.91 -37.82 -16.69
C ARG A 142 12.29 -36.52 -17.43
N LEU A 143 12.16 -35.36 -16.77
CA LEU A 143 12.58 -34.06 -17.31
C LEU A 143 14.05 -33.71 -17.01
N LYS A 144 14.90 -34.69 -16.66
CA LYS A 144 16.31 -34.44 -16.33
C LYS A 144 17.04 -33.68 -17.43
N ASP A 145 17.04 -34.20 -18.65
CA ASP A 145 17.83 -33.63 -19.75
C ASP A 145 17.25 -32.28 -20.25
N PRO A 146 15.92 -32.11 -20.40
CA PRO A 146 15.33 -30.83 -20.78
C PRO A 146 15.62 -29.70 -19.81
N LEU A 147 15.60 -29.95 -18.49
CA LEU A 147 15.88 -28.92 -17.48
C LEU A 147 17.34 -28.47 -17.52
N VAL A 148 18.27 -29.41 -17.74
CA VAL A 148 19.71 -29.10 -17.89
C VAL A 148 19.94 -28.26 -19.14
N TYR A 149 19.36 -28.65 -20.26
CA TYR A 149 19.44 -27.88 -21.50
C TYR A 149 18.86 -26.47 -21.35
N LEU A 150 17.67 -26.33 -20.75
CA LEU A 150 17.05 -25.01 -20.54
C LEU A 150 17.90 -24.11 -19.64
N GLU A 151 18.57 -24.64 -18.61
CA GLU A 151 19.48 -23.83 -17.79
C GLU A 151 20.71 -23.35 -18.58
N GLN A 152 21.28 -24.19 -19.45
CA GLN A 152 22.38 -23.78 -20.33
C GLN A 152 21.93 -22.68 -21.30
N VAL A 153 20.76 -22.84 -21.92
CA VAL A 153 20.17 -21.81 -22.79
C VAL A 153 19.95 -20.52 -22.02
N ARG A 154 19.39 -20.58 -20.80
CA ARG A 154 19.15 -19.41 -19.95
C ARG A 154 20.45 -18.64 -19.64
N GLN A 155 21.51 -19.36 -19.24
CA GLN A 155 22.81 -18.75 -18.93
C GLN A 155 23.40 -18.03 -20.15
N HIS A 156 23.33 -18.66 -21.32
CA HIS A 156 23.80 -18.05 -22.56
C HIS A 156 22.92 -16.86 -22.98
N LEU A 157 21.60 -17.02 -22.91
CA LEU A 157 20.60 -16.02 -23.31
C LEU A 157 20.70 -14.74 -22.47
N GLY A 158 21.05 -14.86 -21.18
CA GLY A 158 21.31 -13.71 -20.30
C GLY A 158 22.57 -12.91 -20.65
N ARG A 159 23.53 -13.52 -21.37
CA ARG A 159 24.76 -12.86 -21.85
C ARG A 159 24.58 -12.21 -23.23
N LEU A 160 23.52 -12.55 -23.97
CA LEU A 160 23.30 -11.96 -25.29
C LEU A 160 23.13 -10.43 -25.20
N PRO A 161 23.70 -9.69 -26.16
CA PRO A 161 23.55 -8.25 -26.22
C PRO A 161 22.10 -7.86 -26.56
N SER A 162 21.66 -6.71 -26.03
CA SER A 162 20.36 -6.12 -26.36
C SER A 162 20.44 -5.45 -27.73
N ILE A 163 19.83 -6.05 -28.75
CA ILE A 163 19.77 -5.48 -30.10
C ILE A 163 18.31 -5.21 -30.44
N ASP A 164 17.97 -3.98 -30.80
CA ASP A 164 16.66 -3.65 -31.37
C ASP A 164 16.77 -3.63 -32.91
N PRO A 165 16.03 -4.49 -33.64
CA PRO A 165 16.08 -4.53 -35.10
C PRO A 165 15.55 -3.27 -35.79
N ASN A 166 14.73 -2.46 -35.11
CA ASN A 166 14.07 -1.31 -35.71
C ASN A 166 14.87 -0.02 -35.59
N THR A 167 15.81 0.04 -34.65
CA THR A 167 16.65 1.21 -34.43
C THR A 167 17.66 1.41 -35.55
N ARG A 168 18.35 2.54 -35.50
CA ARG A 168 19.42 2.88 -36.46
C ARG A 168 20.66 2.10 -36.04
N THR A 169 21.08 1.18 -36.89
CA THR A 169 22.19 0.27 -36.61
C THR A 169 23.23 0.41 -37.72
N LEU A 170 24.50 0.28 -37.35
CA LEU A 170 25.61 0.15 -38.30
C LEU A 170 26.17 -1.27 -38.14
N LEU A 171 26.29 -2.00 -39.25
CA LEU A 171 26.94 -3.30 -39.27
C LEU A 171 28.36 -3.17 -39.77
N ILE A 172 29.31 -3.75 -39.04
CA ILE A 172 30.73 -3.76 -39.39
C ILE A 172 31.06 -5.18 -39.86
N CYS A 173 31.32 -5.33 -41.15
CA CYS A 173 31.58 -6.61 -41.82
C CYS A 173 32.97 -6.60 -42.47
N GLY A 174 33.55 -7.78 -42.74
CA GLY A 174 34.85 -7.91 -43.42
C GLY A 174 35.70 -9.05 -42.85
N TYR A 175 36.82 -9.35 -43.52
CA TYR A 175 37.72 -10.47 -43.17
C TYR A 175 38.25 -10.41 -41.74
N PRO A 176 38.58 -11.53 -41.08
CA PRO A 176 39.31 -11.53 -39.81
C PRO A 176 40.55 -10.63 -39.87
N ASN A 177 40.96 -10.07 -38.73
CA ASN A 177 42.18 -9.25 -38.61
C ASN A 177 42.26 -7.94 -39.44
N VAL A 178 41.23 -7.55 -40.20
CA VAL A 178 41.21 -6.25 -40.94
C VAL A 178 41.05 -5.02 -40.04
N GLY A 179 40.88 -5.19 -38.72
CA GLY A 179 40.77 -4.08 -37.75
C GLY A 179 39.35 -3.64 -37.38
N LYS A 180 38.33 -4.47 -37.62
CA LYS A 180 36.91 -4.22 -37.23
C LYS A 180 36.73 -3.96 -35.73
N SER A 181 37.30 -4.81 -34.88
CA SER A 181 37.22 -4.67 -33.42
C SER A 181 37.97 -3.42 -32.94
N SER A 182 39.11 -3.10 -33.54
CA SER A 182 39.86 -1.88 -33.27
C SER A 182 39.05 -0.63 -33.61
N PHE A 183 38.38 -0.61 -34.76
CA PHE A 183 37.48 0.48 -35.14
C PHE A 183 36.32 0.65 -34.13
N LEU A 184 35.70 -0.45 -33.71
CA LEU A 184 34.62 -0.42 -32.71
C LEU A 184 35.10 0.14 -31.37
N ARG A 185 36.33 -0.19 -30.95
CA ARG A 185 36.96 0.33 -29.73
C ARG A 185 37.34 1.81 -29.84
N SER A 186 37.76 2.28 -31.02
CA SER A 186 38.06 3.69 -31.23
C SER A 186 36.81 4.56 -31.27
N ILE A 187 35.67 4.00 -31.71
CA ILE A 187 34.42 4.75 -31.89
C ILE A 187 33.47 4.67 -30.69
N THR A 188 33.57 3.60 -29.88
CA THR A 188 32.71 3.34 -28.73
C THR A 188 33.52 2.91 -27.50
N ARG A 189 32.91 2.94 -26.31
CA ARG A 189 33.51 2.42 -25.07
C ARG A 189 33.43 0.89 -24.94
N ALA A 190 33.13 0.17 -26.04
CA ALA A 190 33.04 -1.29 -26.00
C ALA A 190 34.44 -1.89 -25.85
N ASP A 191 34.61 -2.72 -24.83
CA ASP A 191 35.85 -3.46 -24.61
C ASP A 191 35.74 -4.80 -25.35
N VAL A 192 36.42 -4.88 -26.49
CA VAL A 192 36.44 -6.06 -27.35
C VAL A 192 37.89 -6.48 -27.52
N ASP A 193 38.17 -7.75 -27.20
CA ASP A 193 39.50 -8.32 -27.35
C ASP A 193 39.89 -8.37 -28.84
N VAL A 194 41.05 -7.77 -29.15
CA VAL A 194 41.64 -7.82 -30.49
C VAL A 194 42.63 -8.98 -30.50
N GLN A 195 42.17 -10.15 -30.92
CA GLN A 195 43.02 -11.34 -31.07
C GLN A 195 43.25 -11.67 -32.55
N PRO A 196 44.48 -12.06 -32.97
CA PRO A 196 44.85 -12.22 -34.36
C PRO A 196 44.48 -13.59 -34.98
N TYR A 197 43.32 -14.16 -34.67
CA TYR A 197 42.92 -15.49 -35.20
C TYR A 197 42.00 -15.39 -36.42
N ALA A 198 42.28 -16.20 -37.44
CA ALA A 198 41.50 -16.29 -38.67
C ALA A 198 40.38 -17.33 -38.54
N PHE A 199 39.13 -16.87 -38.39
CA PHE A 199 37.93 -17.73 -38.33
C PHE A 199 37.07 -17.61 -39.60
N THR A 200 37.60 -17.97 -40.78
CA THR A 200 36.79 -18.01 -42.03
C THR A 200 36.70 -19.42 -42.59
N THR A 201 35.48 -19.92 -42.77
CA THR A 201 35.19 -21.05 -43.66
C THR A 201 35.06 -20.56 -45.11
N LYS A 202 35.62 -21.31 -46.08
CA LYS A 202 35.84 -20.86 -47.47
C LYS A 202 34.62 -21.01 -48.41
N SER A 203 33.47 -21.50 -47.93
CA SER A 203 32.29 -21.79 -48.77
C SER A 203 30.98 -21.38 -48.09
N LEU A 204 30.07 -20.75 -48.85
CA LEU A 204 28.74 -20.30 -48.38
C LEU A 204 27.82 -21.45 -47.93
N PHE A 205 28.09 -22.67 -48.39
CA PHE A 205 27.24 -23.84 -48.14
C PHE A 205 27.63 -24.64 -46.87
N GLU A 206 28.79 -24.34 -46.28
CA GLU A 206 29.28 -24.96 -45.03
C GLU A 206 29.69 -23.87 -44.04
N MET A 207 28.77 -22.95 -43.75
CA MET A 207 29.04 -21.88 -42.80
C MET A 207 28.93 -22.36 -41.36
N ASN A 208 29.90 -21.95 -40.55
CA ASN A 208 29.87 -22.19 -39.11
C ASN A 208 28.70 -21.43 -38.45
N THR A 209 28.29 -21.87 -37.25
CA THR A 209 27.23 -21.21 -36.46
C THR A 209 27.51 -19.72 -36.22
N ILE A 210 28.78 -19.33 -36.11
CA ILE A 210 29.23 -17.94 -35.97
C ILE A 210 28.99 -17.12 -37.25
N GLU A 211 29.23 -17.71 -38.42
CA GLU A 211 29.02 -17.04 -39.71
C GLU A 211 27.52 -16.89 -40.01
N MET A 212 26.72 -17.89 -39.62
CA MET A 212 25.26 -17.84 -39.76
C MET A 212 24.63 -16.72 -38.90
N GLN A 213 25.20 -16.41 -37.73
CA GLN A 213 24.79 -15.24 -36.95
C GLN A 213 25.04 -13.93 -37.69
N SER A 214 26.19 -13.84 -38.38
CA SER A 214 26.55 -12.68 -39.19
C SER A 214 25.59 -12.48 -40.36
N ILE A 215 25.21 -13.57 -41.05
CA ILE A 215 24.17 -13.52 -42.09
C ILE A 215 22.83 -13.10 -41.49
N THR A 216 22.44 -13.66 -40.35
CA THR A 216 21.15 -13.32 -39.71
C THR A 216 21.06 -11.83 -39.37
N ALA A 217 22.17 -11.25 -38.89
CA ALA A 217 22.30 -9.81 -38.65
C ALA A 217 22.16 -9.00 -39.95
N VAL A 218 22.86 -9.40 -41.01
CA VAL A 218 22.79 -8.75 -42.32
C VAL A 218 21.41 -8.94 -42.97
N ALA A 219 20.68 -10.02 -42.73
CA ALA A 219 19.37 -10.22 -43.35
C ALA A 219 18.29 -9.34 -42.69
N HIS A 220 18.24 -9.30 -41.35
CA HIS A 220 17.10 -8.73 -40.63
C HIS A 220 17.30 -7.32 -40.09
N LEU A 221 18.54 -6.89 -39.83
CA LEU A 221 18.78 -5.57 -39.25
C LEU A 221 18.66 -4.49 -40.32
N ARG A 222 17.89 -3.44 -40.05
CA ARG A 222 17.79 -2.27 -40.92
C ARG A 222 18.98 -1.34 -40.67
N SER A 223 20.10 -1.66 -41.28
CA SER A 223 21.39 -1.04 -40.99
C SER A 223 22.07 -0.51 -42.25
N ALA A 224 22.95 0.49 -42.07
CA ALA A 224 24.02 0.72 -43.03
C ALA A 224 25.15 -0.28 -42.79
N ILE A 225 25.79 -0.72 -43.87
CA ILE A 225 26.83 -1.75 -43.85
C ILE A 225 28.17 -1.06 -44.11
N LEU A 226 29.11 -1.25 -43.19
CA LEU A 226 30.51 -0.86 -43.31
C LEU A 226 31.33 -2.11 -43.60
N TYR A 227 31.71 -2.30 -44.86
CA TYR A 227 32.58 -3.41 -45.27
C TYR A 227 34.04 -2.98 -45.16
N PHE A 228 34.75 -3.52 -44.18
CA PHE A 228 36.16 -3.23 -43.92
C PHE A 228 37.05 -4.10 -44.81
N MET A 229 37.96 -3.44 -45.52
CA MET A 229 38.97 -4.03 -46.39
C MET A 229 40.37 -3.57 -45.94
N ASP A 230 41.35 -4.47 -45.97
CA ASP A 230 42.75 -4.18 -45.67
C ASP A 230 43.59 -4.34 -46.95
N LEU A 231 44.08 -3.22 -47.49
CA LEU A 231 44.87 -3.21 -48.72
C LEU A 231 46.36 -3.54 -48.50
N SER A 232 46.81 -3.60 -47.23
CA SER A 232 48.18 -3.93 -46.87
C SER A 232 48.47 -5.44 -46.86
N GLU A 233 47.44 -6.28 -47.03
CA GLU A 233 47.49 -7.76 -46.94
C GLU A 233 47.98 -8.33 -45.59
N GLN A 234 48.23 -7.48 -44.59
CA GLN A 234 48.62 -7.88 -43.24
C GLN A 234 47.54 -8.70 -42.51
N CYS A 235 46.28 -8.66 -42.97
CA CYS A 235 45.20 -9.49 -42.44
C CYS A 235 45.34 -10.99 -42.77
N GLY A 236 46.30 -11.38 -43.63
CA GLY A 236 46.55 -12.76 -44.04
C GLY A 236 45.75 -13.21 -45.27
N TYR A 237 45.08 -12.27 -45.96
CA TYR A 237 44.29 -12.52 -47.17
C TYR A 237 44.64 -11.50 -48.26
N SER A 238 44.68 -11.97 -49.50
CA SER A 238 44.97 -11.11 -50.66
C SER A 238 43.84 -10.11 -50.93
N VAL A 239 44.15 -8.98 -51.56
CA VAL A 239 43.13 -7.99 -51.96
C VAL A 239 42.09 -8.62 -52.90
N THR A 240 42.50 -9.52 -53.80
CA THR A 240 41.59 -10.18 -54.74
C THR A 240 40.58 -11.09 -54.05
N ASP A 241 40.99 -11.82 -53.01
CA ASP A 241 40.07 -12.65 -52.23
C ASP A 241 39.09 -11.80 -51.42
N GLN A 242 39.56 -10.66 -50.89
CA GLN A 242 38.71 -9.69 -50.21
C GLN A 242 37.59 -9.14 -51.11
N ILE A 243 37.91 -8.91 -52.39
CA ILE A 243 36.95 -8.48 -53.41
C ILE A 243 35.98 -9.61 -53.78
N LYS A 244 36.46 -10.86 -53.95
CA LYS A 244 35.58 -12.02 -54.22
C LYS A 244 34.52 -12.21 -53.14
N LEU A 245 34.90 -12.08 -51.86
CA LEU A 245 33.94 -12.14 -50.75
C LEU A 245 32.90 -11.01 -50.84
N PHE A 246 33.32 -9.79 -51.15
CA PHE A 246 32.39 -8.67 -51.31
C PHE A 246 31.34 -8.97 -52.38
N HIS A 247 31.75 -9.50 -53.55
CA HIS A 247 30.81 -9.90 -54.60
C HIS A 247 29.88 -11.03 -54.18
N SER A 248 30.35 -11.99 -53.37
CA SER A 248 29.53 -13.12 -52.92
C SER A 248 28.45 -12.72 -51.92
N ILE A 249 28.73 -11.74 -51.04
CA ILE A 249 27.76 -11.24 -50.05
C ILE A 249 26.96 -10.03 -50.54
N LYS A 250 27.35 -9.40 -51.66
CA LYS A 250 26.64 -8.25 -52.28
C LYS A 250 25.12 -8.47 -52.43
N PRO A 251 24.60 -9.65 -52.81
CA PRO A 251 23.15 -9.87 -52.89
C PRO A 251 22.42 -9.68 -51.55
N LEU A 252 23.09 -9.92 -50.41
CA LEU A 252 22.52 -9.72 -49.08
C LEU A 252 22.43 -8.23 -48.68
N PHE A 253 23.07 -7.36 -49.45
CA PHE A 253 23.12 -5.91 -49.21
C PHE A 253 22.02 -5.15 -49.96
N ALA A 254 21.12 -5.85 -50.65
CA ALA A 254 20.01 -5.22 -51.35
C ALA A 254 19.16 -4.34 -50.41
N ASN A 255 18.81 -3.14 -50.88
CA ASN A 255 18.07 -2.12 -50.12
C ASN A 255 18.79 -1.62 -48.86
N LYS A 256 20.13 -1.66 -48.85
CA LYS A 256 20.95 -1.13 -47.75
C LYS A 256 22.03 -0.21 -48.28
N ILE A 257 22.35 0.81 -47.49
CA ILE A 257 23.50 1.66 -47.75
C ILE A 257 24.77 0.87 -47.45
N VAL A 258 25.68 0.79 -48.42
CA VAL A 258 26.96 0.09 -48.30
C VAL A 258 28.12 1.06 -48.42
N TYR A 259 29.06 0.97 -47.49
CA TYR A 259 30.34 1.66 -47.53
C TYR A 259 31.47 0.65 -47.62
N LEU A 260 32.40 0.90 -48.54
CA LEU A 260 33.68 0.21 -48.59
C LEU A 260 34.69 1.02 -47.76
N VAL A 261 35.04 0.51 -46.58
CA VAL A 261 35.96 1.17 -45.65
C VAL A 261 37.34 0.54 -45.78
N VAL A 262 38.28 1.27 -46.36
CA VAL A 262 39.69 0.88 -46.46
C VAL A 262 40.39 1.22 -45.14
N ASN A 263 40.83 0.20 -44.41
CA ASN A 263 41.58 0.37 -43.17
C ASN A 263 43.10 0.22 -43.38
N LYS A 264 43.89 0.71 -42.41
CA LYS A 264 45.36 0.71 -42.42
C LYS A 264 46.01 1.56 -43.52
N ILE A 265 45.40 2.72 -43.81
CA ILE A 265 45.94 3.68 -44.77
C ILE A 265 47.31 4.27 -44.40
N ASP A 266 47.72 4.11 -43.13
CA ASP A 266 49.07 4.42 -42.65
C ASP A 266 50.15 3.50 -43.23
N VAL A 267 49.77 2.30 -43.68
CA VAL A 267 50.68 1.32 -44.28
C VAL A 267 50.64 1.38 -45.81
N ARG A 268 49.44 1.34 -46.40
CA ARG A 268 49.26 1.36 -47.86
C ARG A 268 47.99 2.11 -48.22
N ARG A 269 48.09 3.12 -49.09
CA ARG A 269 46.93 3.90 -49.56
C ARG A 269 46.34 3.27 -50.82
N PRO A 270 45.05 3.55 -51.16
CA PRO A 270 44.43 3.09 -52.40
C PRO A 270 45.21 3.47 -53.68
N GLU A 271 45.93 4.59 -53.62
CA GLU A 271 46.74 5.13 -54.72
C GLU A 271 48.00 4.28 -54.99
N ASP A 272 48.47 3.52 -54.00
CA ASP A 272 49.69 2.70 -54.07
C ASP A 272 49.41 1.23 -54.50
N LEU A 273 48.21 0.94 -55.00
CA LEU A 273 47.85 -0.39 -55.51
C LEU A 273 48.20 -0.56 -56.99
N ASP A 274 48.38 -1.81 -57.38
CA ASP A 274 48.56 -2.17 -58.78
C ASP A 274 47.35 -1.73 -59.62
N PRO A 275 47.55 -1.31 -60.87
CA PRO A 275 46.46 -0.83 -61.73
C PRO A 275 45.29 -1.83 -61.87
N GLU A 276 45.58 -3.12 -61.85
CA GLU A 276 44.57 -4.19 -61.89
C GLU A 276 43.67 -4.20 -60.63
N GLN A 277 44.27 -4.05 -59.45
CA GLN A 277 43.55 -4.01 -58.18
C GLN A 277 42.75 -2.70 -58.04
N GLN A 278 43.32 -1.59 -58.51
CA GLN A 278 42.61 -0.30 -58.57
C GLN A 278 41.38 -0.38 -59.47
N GLN A 279 41.49 -1.03 -60.64
CA GLN A 279 40.34 -1.25 -61.53
C GLN A 279 39.26 -2.10 -60.88
N ALA A 280 39.63 -3.17 -60.15
CA ALA A 280 38.68 -4.02 -59.44
C ALA A 280 37.93 -3.26 -58.31
N ILE A 281 38.63 -2.39 -57.57
CA ILE A 281 37.99 -1.53 -56.56
C ILE A 281 37.06 -0.50 -57.23
N GLN A 282 37.49 0.11 -58.34
CA GLN A 282 36.64 1.02 -59.10
C GLN A 282 35.39 0.33 -59.66
N GLU A 283 35.46 -0.94 -60.04
CA GLU A 283 34.29 -1.71 -60.49
C GLU A 283 33.23 -1.85 -59.39
N ILE A 284 33.64 -2.04 -58.14
CA ILE A 284 32.72 -2.04 -56.99
C ILE A 284 32.00 -0.69 -56.87
N LEU A 285 32.73 0.41 -57.03
CA LEU A 285 32.21 1.78 -56.88
C LEU A 285 31.34 2.26 -58.04
N LYS A 286 31.59 1.77 -59.27
CA LYS A 286 30.83 2.14 -60.49
C LYS A 286 29.33 1.87 -60.37
N SER A 287 28.93 0.95 -59.51
CA SER A 287 27.51 0.67 -59.29
C SER A 287 26.73 1.82 -58.64
N GLY A 288 27.39 2.88 -58.15
CA GLY A 288 26.74 4.08 -57.57
C GLY A 288 26.13 3.85 -56.18
N ASP A 289 25.89 2.59 -55.81
CA ASP A 289 25.33 2.17 -54.53
C ASP A 289 26.36 2.06 -53.40
N VAL A 290 27.66 2.07 -53.74
CA VAL A 290 28.78 1.85 -52.80
C VAL A 290 29.70 3.07 -52.80
N GLU A 291 30.01 3.55 -51.60
CA GLU A 291 30.90 4.70 -51.39
C GLU A 291 32.17 4.26 -50.65
N MET A 292 33.34 4.71 -51.13
CA MET A 292 34.63 4.36 -50.53
C MET A 292 35.04 5.39 -49.47
N LEU A 293 35.46 4.91 -48.31
CA LEU A 293 36.00 5.72 -47.23
C LEU A 293 37.33 5.15 -46.75
N GLN A 294 38.20 6.03 -46.26
CA GLN A 294 39.56 5.69 -45.83
C GLN A 294 39.70 5.91 -44.32
N VAL A 295 40.33 4.97 -43.61
CA VAL A 295 40.52 5.04 -42.16
C VAL A 295 41.84 4.43 -41.73
N SER A 296 42.46 4.99 -40.70
CA SER A 296 43.48 4.29 -39.91
C SER A 296 43.04 4.23 -38.45
N CYS A 297 42.85 3.02 -37.95
CA CYS A 297 42.51 2.82 -36.54
C CYS A 297 43.71 3.07 -35.60
N THR A 298 44.94 3.05 -36.12
CA THR A 298 46.17 3.26 -35.37
C THR A 298 46.42 4.76 -35.15
N THR A 299 46.35 5.56 -36.22
CA THR A 299 46.55 7.02 -36.15
C THR A 299 45.27 7.78 -35.80
N THR A 300 44.13 7.08 -35.74
CA THR A 300 42.76 7.62 -35.58
C THR A 300 42.28 8.54 -36.72
N GLU A 301 43.04 8.60 -37.81
CA GLU A 301 42.70 9.35 -39.02
C GLU A 301 41.46 8.75 -39.71
N GLY A 302 40.51 9.60 -40.09
CA GLY A 302 39.30 9.19 -40.83
C GLY A 302 38.22 8.47 -39.99
N VAL A 303 38.49 8.08 -38.73
CA VAL A 303 37.54 7.32 -37.89
C VAL A 303 36.24 8.09 -37.67
N THR A 304 36.33 9.37 -37.32
CA THR A 304 35.17 10.25 -37.09
C THR A 304 34.45 10.58 -38.40
N ALA A 305 35.19 10.77 -39.50
CA ALA A 305 34.63 11.04 -40.81
C ALA A 305 33.76 9.86 -41.30
N VAL A 306 34.27 8.63 -41.18
CA VAL A 306 33.52 7.41 -41.54
C VAL A 306 32.24 7.28 -40.73
N LYS A 307 32.30 7.55 -39.42
CA LYS A 307 31.12 7.55 -38.55
C LYS A 307 30.06 8.53 -39.04
N ASN A 308 30.46 9.77 -39.29
CA ASN A 308 29.54 10.85 -39.63
C ASN A 308 28.90 10.59 -41.00
N ALA A 309 29.69 10.24 -42.01
CA ALA A 309 29.20 9.89 -43.34
C ALA A 309 28.14 8.77 -43.28
N ALA A 310 28.44 7.67 -42.57
CA ALA A 310 27.52 6.55 -42.45
C ALA A 310 26.23 6.90 -41.69
N CYS A 311 26.33 7.69 -40.62
CA CYS A 311 25.19 8.16 -39.85
C CYS A 311 24.30 9.10 -40.67
N ASP A 312 24.89 10.09 -41.35
CA ASP A 312 24.15 11.13 -42.07
C ASP A 312 23.36 10.55 -43.25
N LYS A 313 23.96 9.64 -44.02
CA LYS A 313 23.28 8.95 -45.13
C LYS A 313 22.15 8.05 -44.62
N LEU A 314 22.38 7.32 -43.52
CA LEU A 314 21.34 6.51 -42.88
C LEU A 314 20.20 7.39 -42.34
N LEU A 315 20.49 8.56 -41.77
CA LEU A 315 19.48 9.51 -41.31
C LEU A 315 18.65 10.05 -42.48
N ALA A 316 19.30 10.46 -43.57
CA ALA A 316 18.63 10.96 -44.77
C ALA A 316 17.65 9.92 -45.33
N GLU A 317 18.08 8.67 -45.45
CA GLU A 317 17.22 7.58 -45.91
C GLU A 317 16.03 7.35 -44.96
N ARG A 318 16.27 7.28 -43.64
CA ARG A 318 15.22 7.07 -42.63
C ARG A 318 14.20 8.21 -42.59
N VAL A 319 14.66 9.46 -42.74
CA VAL A 319 13.78 10.63 -42.86
C VAL A 319 12.94 10.54 -44.14
N SER A 320 13.56 10.16 -45.27
CA SER A 320 12.84 9.99 -46.54
C SER A 320 11.75 8.91 -46.45
N GLN A 321 12.03 7.77 -45.81
CA GLN A 321 11.07 6.69 -45.58
C GLN A 321 9.94 7.15 -44.66
N LYS A 322 10.25 7.92 -43.61
CA LYS A 322 9.26 8.48 -42.69
C LYS A 322 8.33 9.49 -43.38
N LEU A 323 8.88 10.35 -44.23
CA LEU A 323 8.10 11.29 -45.04
C LEU A 323 7.17 10.53 -46.00
N LYS A 324 7.70 9.56 -46.76
CA LYS A 324 6.90 8.70 -47.66
C LYS A 324 5.75 8.00 -46.94
N SER A 325 5.96 7.54 -45.71
CA SER A 325 4.92 6.86 -44.93
C SER A 325 3.81 7.78 -44.40
N GLY A 326 4.09 9.08 -44.22
CA GLY A 326 3.16 10.03 -43.61
C GLY A 326 2.47 10.98 -44.59
N THR A 327 2.86 11.00 -45.87
CA THR A 327 2.23 11.80 -46.94
C THR A 327 1.20 11.01 -47.76
N ALA A 328 0.90 9.76 -47.39
CA ALA A 328 -0.12 8.94 -48.05
C ALA A 328 -1.55 9.50 -47.90
N SER A 329 -1.77 10.43 -46.97
CA SER A 329 -3.02 11.18 -46.79
C SER A 329 -2.80 12.68 -47.03
N ALA A 330 -3.74 13.33 -47.72
CA ALA A 330 -3.68 14.75 -48.10
C ALA A 330 -3.53 15.74 -46.92
N THR A 331 -3.86 15.28 -45.71
CA THR A 331 -3.48 15.94 -44.46
C THR A 331 -2.49 15.02 -43.75
N PRO A 332 -1.30 15.51 -43.31
CA PRO A 332 -0.35 14.69 -42.56
C PRO A 332 -0.94 14.36 -41.18
N GLY A 333 -1.72 13.28 -41.13
CA GLY A 333 -2.35 12.77 -39.91
C GLY A 333 -1.42 11.82 -39.15
N GLY A 334 -1.73 11.60 -37.87
CA GLY A 334 -1.00 10.67 -37.00
C GLY A 334 0.37 11.18 -36.54
N ARG A 335 1.32 10.26 -36.34
CA ARG A 335 2.64 10.55 -35.72
C ARG A 335 3.48 11.58 -36.49
N LEU A 336 3.30 11.73 -37.81
CA LEU A 336 4.03 12.73 -38.57
C LEU A 336 3.49 14.14 -38.29
N GLY A 337 2.17 14.29 -38.18
CA GLY A 337 1.51 15.55 -37.80
C GLY A 337 1.95 16.02 -36.41
N ASP A 338 1.98 15.12 -35.42
CA ASP A 338 2.49 15.43 -34.07
C ASP A 338 3.94 15.92 -34.08
N VAL A 339 4.77 15.33 -34.95
CA VAL A 339 6.19 15.71 -35.10
C VAL A 339 6.31 17.04 -35.82
N LEU A 340 5.52 17.30 -36.85
CA LEU A 340 5.49 18.58 -37.56
C LEU A 340 5.06 19.72 -36.64
N ALA A 341 4.09 19.50 -35.76
CA ALA A 341 3.70 20.47 -34.74
C ALA A 341 4.84 20.82 -33.78
N ARG A 342 5.73 19.86 -33.45
CA ARG A 342 6.92 20.11 -32.62
C ARG A 342 8.06 20.80 -33.37
N ILE A 343 8.21 20.52 -34.67
CA ILE A 343 9.23 21.13 -35.53
C ILE A 343 8.83 22.57 -35.88
N HIS A 344 7.54 22.86 -35.93
CA HIS A 344 7.02 24.18 -36.23
C HIS A 344 7.41 25.20 -35.13
N VAL A 345 8.33 26.11 -35.49
CA VAL A 345 8.70 27.24 -34.64
C VAL A 345 7.72 28.38 -34.90
N ALA A 346 6.95 28.76 -33.87
CA ALA A 346 6.02 29.89 -33.95
C ALA A 346 6.78 31.21 -34.09
N GLN A 347 6.38 32.04 -35.05
CA GLN A 347 6.95 33.37 -35.27
C GLN A 347 6.03 34.42 -34.63
N PRO A 348 6.56 35.34 -33.80
CA PRO A 348 5.76 36.40 -33.19
C PRO A 348 5.31 37.41 -34.25
N MET A 349 4.05 37.87 -34.18
CA MET A 349 3.43 38.77 -35.17
C MET A 349 3.80 40.26 -34.99
N GLY A 350 4.55 40.62 -33.94
CA GLY A 350 5.01 42.00 -33.69
C GLY A 350 5.33 42.27 -32.21
N GLY A 351 6.13 43.30 -31.96
CA GLY A 351 6.58 43.74 -30.63
C GLY A 351 8.01 43.30 -30.30
N VAL A 352 8.89 44.27 -30.00
CA VAL A 352 10.26 44.00 -29.53
C VAL A 352 10.24 43.98 -28.00
N ARG A 353 10.55 42.83 -27.39
CA ARG A 353 10.89 42.73 -25.97
C ARG A 353 12.37 42.44 -25.88
N GLU A 354 13.12 43.36 -25.27
CA GLU A 354 14.55 43.17 -25.08
C GLU A 354 14.82 42.10 -24.02
N THR A 355 15.82 41.25 -24.25
CA THR A 355 16.28 40.27 -23.27
C THR A 355 17.28 40.93 -22.31
N HIS A 356 16.87 41.14 -21.06
CA HIS A 356 17.76 41.71 -20.05
C HIS A 356 18.60 40.63 -19.36
N ILE A 357 19.87 40.52 -19.75
CA ILE A 357 20.87 39.66 -19.09
C ILE A 357 21.83 40.56 -18.31
N PRO A 358 21.88 40.49 -16.97
CA PRO A 358 22.77 41.32 -16.16
C PRO A 358 24.25 41.14 -16.55
N GLU A 359 25.00 42.24 -16.51
CA GLU A 359 26.44 42.23 -16.85
C GLU A 359 27.25 41.29 -15.97
N ALA A 360 26.86 41.17 -14.69
CA ALA A 360 27.49 40.25 -13.74
C ALA A 360 27.46 38.79 -14.23
N VAL A 361 26.40 38.36 -14.93
CA VAL A 361 26.28 37.00 -15.47
C VAL A 361 27.10 36.84 -16.75
N LYS A 362 27.13 37.87 -17.60
CA LYS A 362 27.95 37.86 -18.83
C LYS A 362 29.45 37.80 -18.51
N ASN A 363 29.86 38.48 -17.46
CA ASN A 363 31.25 38.55 -17.01
C ASN A 363 31.64 37.39 -16.08
N LEU A 364 30.67 36.54 -15.68
CA LEU A 364 30.94 35.43 -14.78
C LEU A 364 31.77 34.36 -15.49
N LYS A 365 32.96 34.07 -14.96
CA LYS A 365 33.80 32.97 -15.45
C LYS A 365 33.05 31.64 -15.34
N LYS A 366 33.10 30.83 -16.39
CA LYS A 366 32.50 29.49 -16.39
C LYS A 366 33.14 28.66 -15.28
N TYR A 367 32.31 28.00 -14.49
CA TYR A 367 32.77 27.13 -13.42
C TYR A 367 33.50 25.92 -14.00
N ASP A 368 34.76 25.72 -13.59
CA ASP A 368 35.54 24.51 -13.82
C ASP A 368 35.80 23.81 -12.49
N LYS A 369 35.48 22.51 -12.44
CA LYS A 369 35.67 21.69 -11.25
C LYS A 369 37.15 21.41 -10.98
N ASN A 370 37.98 21.41 -12.02
CA ASN A 370 39.39 21.04 -11.93
C ASN A 370 40.32 22.25 -11.70
N ASP A 371 39.80 23.47 -11.73
CA ASP A 371 40.58 24.67 -11.47
C ASP A 371 40.86 24.80 -9.95
N PRO A 372 42.14 24.86 -9.52
CA PRO A 372 42.50 25.05 -8.11
C PRO A 372 41.93 26.34 -7.50
N ASN A 373 41.76 27.40 -8.30
CA ASN A 373 41.24 28.70 -7.86
C ASN A 373 39.73 28.85 -8.12
N ARG A 374 39.01 27.74 -8.28
CA ARG A 374 37.55 27.76 -8.45
C ARG A 374 36.88 28.36 -7.23
N ARG A 375 35.73 29.01 -7.44
CA ARG A 375 34.86 29.45 -6.35
C ARG A 375 34.45 28.24 -5.52
N GLU A 376 34.71 28.30 -4.22
CA GLU A 376 34.20 27.31 -3.28
C GLU A 376 32.68 27.26 -3.33
N LEU A 377 32.14 26.06 -3.55
CA LEU A 377 30.70 25.84 -3.47
C LEU A 377 30.32 25.38 -2.07
N GLU A 378 29.05 25.54 -1.72
CA GLU A 378 28.56 25.11 -0.41
C GLU A 378 28.75 23.60 -0.19
N THR A 379 28.71 22.80 -1.25
CA THR A 379 29.00 21.36 -1.19
C THR A 379 30.46 21.07 -0.78
N ASP A 380 31.42 21.93 -1.14
CA ASP A 380 32.82 21.76 -0.73
C ASP A 380 32.96 22.09 0.77
N ARG A 381 32.24 23.10 1.25
CA ARG A 381 32.18 23.48 2.68
C ARG A 381 31.50 22.41 3.53
N GLU A 382 30.36 21.90 3.06
CA GLU A 382 29.65 20.78 3.68
C GLU A 382 30.59 19.58 3.87
N GLN A 383 31.38 19.23 2.85
CA GLN A 383 32.36 18.13 2.94
C GLN A 383 33.48 18.42 3.94
N ALA A 384 33.96 19.66 4.00
CA ALA A 384 34.98 20.07 4.96
C ALA A 384 34.48 20.01 6.42
N GLU A 385 33.20 20.33 6.65
CA GLU A 385 32.58 20.42 7.97
C GLU A 385 31.88 19.12 8.43
N GLY A 386 32.28 17.98 7.87
CA GLY A 386 31.82 16.65 8.33
C GLY A 386 30.78 15.97 7.43
N GLY A 387 30.43 16.60 6.31
CA GLY A 387 29.59 16.02 5.26
C GLY A 387 28.08 16.04 5.55
N ALA A 388 27.35 15.43 4.63
CA ALA A 388 25.90 15.37 4.67
C ALA A 388 25.39 14.68 5.95
N GLY A 389 24.57 15.41 6.71
CA GLY A 389 23.95 14.95 7.95
C GLY A 389 24.66 15.40 9.23
N VAL A 390 25.88 15.95 9.15
CA VAL A 390 26.58 16.58 10.28
C VAL A 390 26.61 18.10 10.11
N TYR A 391 26.94 18.56 8.90
CA TYR A 391 26.97 19.98 8.59
C TYR A 391 25.56 20.60 8.70
N SER A 392 25.44 21.70 9.44
CA SER A 392 24.20 22.48 9.57
C SER A 392 24.37 23.81 8.86
N PHE A 393 23.73 23.96 7.70
CA PHE A 393 23.80 25.19 6.90
C PHE A 393 23.19 26.39 7.66
N PRO A 394 23.98 27.45 7.96
CA PRO A 394 23.47 28.65 8.60
C PRO A 394 22.74 29.53 7.58
N MET A 395 21.40 29.49 7.56
CA MET A 395 20.59 30.24 6.61
C MET A 395 20.83 31.76 6.66
N GLN A 396 21.14 32.31 7.85
CA GLN A 396 21.30 33.74 8.05
C GLN A 396 22.61 34.33 7.49
N ARG A 397 23.61 33.48 7.22
CA ARG A 397 24.97 33.91 6.81
C ARG A 397 24.95 34.83 5.58
N ASP A 398 24.13 34.46 4.61
CA ASP A 398 24.11 35.07 3.28
C ASP A 398 23.08 36.23 3.17
N TYR A 399 22.44 36.62 4.27
CA TYR A 399 21.51 37.75 4.29
C TYR A 399 22.23 39.09 4.11
N THR A 400 21.63 40.01 3.36
CA THR A 400 22.09 41.39 3.20
C THR A 400 21.22 42.31 4.06
N LEU A 401 21.73 42.72 5.21
CA LEU A 401 21.09 43.64 6.16
C LEU A 401 21.82 44.99 6.17
N ALA A 402 21.18 46.02 6.73
CA ALA A 402 21.79 47.34 6.89
C ALA A 402 23.04 47.29 7.78
N ASP A 403 22.99 46.50 8.84
CA ASP A 403 24.13 46.18 9.70
C ASP A 403 24.43 44.67 9.62
N PRO A 404 25.66 44.25 9.27
CA PRO A 404 26.04 42.84 9.24
C PRO A 404 26.07 42.17 10.62
N GLU A 405 26.15 42.92 11.73
CA GLU A 405 26.17 42.36 13.08
C GLU A 405 24.83 41.69 13.46
N TRP A 406 23.72 42.23 12.97
CA TRP A 406 22.36 41.75 13.30
C TRP A 406 21.95 40.45 12.60
N LYS A 407 22.81 39.86 11.76
CA LYS A 407 22.45 38.66 10.96
C LYS A 407 22.02 37.48 11.82
N TYR A 408 22.63 37.31 12.98
CA TYR A 408 22.36 36.16 13.86
C TYR A 408 21.43 36.49 15.03
N ASP A 409 20.81 37.67 15.01
CA ASP A 409 19.86 38.07 16.04
C ASP A 409 18.58 37.23 15.96
N LYS A 410 18.02 36.91 17.13
CA LYS A 410 16.79 36.15 17.25
C LYS A 410 15.60 37.10 17.26
N ILE A 411 14.82 37.10 16.20
CA ILE A 411 13.56 37.85 16.11
C ILE A 411 12.54 37.19 17.03
N PRO A 412 12.00 37.87 18.04
CA PRO A 412 10.93 37.33 18.86
C PRO A 412 9.64 37.24 18.01
N GLU A 413 9.01 36.06 17.98
CA GLU A 413 7.82 35.84 17.14
C GLU A 413 6.50 36.11 17.89
N VAL A 414 6.46 35.84 19.19
CA VAL A 414 5.24 35.87 20.01
C VAL A 414 5.50 36.60 21.33
N TRP A 415 4.56 37.48 21.71
CA TRP A 415 4.54 38.19 22.98
C TRP A 415 3.13 38.22 23.56
N ASN A 416 2.95 37.73 24.79
CA ASN A 416 1.67 37.74 25.51
C ASN A 416 0.46 37.23 24.69
N GLY A 417 0.66 36.15 23.92
CA GLY A 417 -0.39 35.53 23.10
C GLY A 417 -0.69 36.26 21.77
N LYS A 418 0.06 37.31 21.44
CA LYS A 418 -0.01 38.03 20.17
C LYS A 418 1.27 37.78 19.35
N ASN A 419 1.16 37.75 18.03
CA ASN A 419 2.34 37.64 17.16
C ASN A 419 2.96 39.02 16.96
N ILE A 420 4.29 39.11 16.95
CA ILE A 420 5.00 40.39 16.81
C ILE A 420 4.96 40.89 15.37
N TYR A 421 4.99 39.99 14.37
CA TYR A 421 4.91 40.35 12.95
C TYR A 421 3.67 41.17 12.59
N ASP A 422 2.57 41.00 13.33
CA ASP A 422 1.33 41.75 13.12
C ASP A 422 1.47 43.24 13.52
N PHE A 423 2.51 43.58 14.28
CA PHE A 423 2.80 44.93 14.81
C PHE A 423 4.09 45.54 14.24
N VAL A 424 4.75 44.89 13.27
CA VAL A 424 5.94 45.44 12.61
C VAL A 424 5.50 46.44 11.54
N ASP A 425 5.68 47.73 11.84
CA ASP A 425 5.36 48.84 10.95
C ASP A 425 6.47 49.90 11.04
N PRO A 426 7.00 50.43 9.90
CA PRO A 426 7.99 51.51 9.94
C PRO A 426 7.57 52.72 10.77
N ASP A 427 6.27 52.99 10.89
CA ASP A 427 5.73 54.19 11.53
C ASP A 427 5.03 53.90 12.88
N ILE A 428 5.34 52.77 13.54
CA ILE A 428 4.61 52.30 14.74
C ILE A 428 4.61 53.31 15.91
N GLU A 429 5.71 54.04 16.12
CA GLU A 429 5.83 55.04 17.20
C GLU A 429 4.86 56.20 17.01
N THR A 430 4.60 56.60 15.76
CA THR A 430 3.65 57.68 15.47
C THR A 430 2.21 57.25 15.75
N LYS A 431 1.88 55.98 15.45
CA LYS A 431 0.55 55.41 15.73
C LYS A 431 0.33 55.23 17.22
N LEU A 432 1.36 54.85 17.97
CA LEU A 432 1.29 54.72 19.42
C LEU A 432 1.05 56.08 20.10
N ALA A 433 1.79 57.12 19.68
CA ALA A 433 1.62 58.46 20.23
C ALA A 433 0.19 59.01 20.03
N ALA A 434 -0.42 58.77 18.86
CA ALA A 434 -1.81 59.16 18.60
C ALA A 434 -2.83 58.42 19.49
N LEU A 435 -2.54 57.16 19.85
CA LEU A 435 -3.41 56.35 20.71
C LEU A 435 -3.27 56.74 22.19
N GLU A 436 -2.06 57.08 22.63
CA GLU A 436 -1.82 57.61 23.97
C GLU A 436 -2.53 58.97 24.18
N GLU A 437 -2.51 59.86 23.18
CA GLU A 437 -3.27 61.12 23.22
C GLU A 437 -4.81 60.89 23.29
N GLU A 438 -5.31 59.83 22.65
CA GLU A 438 -6.72 59.45 22.74
C GLU A 438 -7.09 58.91 24.13
N GLU A 439 -6.26 58.04 24.72
CA GLU A 439 -6.48 57.51 26.08
C GLU A 439 -6.40 58.62 27.15
N GLU A 440 -5.43 59.55 27.07
CA GLU A 440 -5.34 60.68 27.99
C GLU A 440 -6.62 61.54 27.95
N LYS A 441 -7.22 61.69 26.77
CA LYS A 441 -8.48 62.40 26.60
C LYS A 441 -9.65 61.64 27.24
N LEU A 442 -9.71 60.32 27.09
CA LEU A 442 -10.75 59.48 27.70
C LEU A 442 -10.65 59.44 29.23
N GLU A 443 -9.44 59.42 29.78
CA GLU A 443 -9.21 59.54 31.22
C GLU A 443 -9.65 60.91 31.75
N ALA A 444 -9.32 61.99 31.04
CA ALA A 444 -9.73 63.34 31.43
C ALA A 444 -11.27 63.51 31.43
N ASP A 445 -11.97 62.79 30.56
CA ASP A 445 -13.44 62.77 30.48
C ASP A 445 -14.09 61.87 31.56
N GLY A 446 -13.31 61.17 32.39
CA GLY A 446 -13.81 60.35 33.52
C GLY A 446 -14.42 59.01 33.11
N TYR A 447 -14.10 58.48 31.92
CA TYR A 447 -14.72 57.27 31.38
C TYR A 447 -14.47 56.00 32.22
N TYR A 448 -13.37 55.95 32.96
CA TYR A 448 -12.95 54.79 33.76
C TYR A 448 -13.37 54.84 35.24
N ASP A 449 -14.06 55.90 35.68
CA ASP A 449 -14.60 55.97 37.05
C ASP A 449 -15.84 55.07 37.16
N SER A 450 -15.72 53.96 37.89
CA SER A 450 -16.85 53.06 38.17
C SER A 450 -17.59 53.48 39.43
N ASP A 451 -18.80 54.06 39.29
CA ASP A 451 -19.66 54.38 40.42
C ASP A 451 -20.22 53.11 41.10
N GLU A 452 -19.67 52.71 42.25
CA GLU A 452 -20.33 51.75 43.16
C GLU A 452 -21.28 52.49 44.11
N SER A 453 -22.59 52.41 43.86
CA SER A 453 -23.62 52.93 44.77
C SER A 453 -23.87 51.96 45.94
N VAL A 454 -23.91 52.48 47.16
CA VAL A 454 -24.17 51.72 48.40
C VAL A 454 -25.63 51.20 48.43
N GLU A 455 -25.85 49.89 48.63
CA GLU A 455 -27.19 49.26 48.70
C GLU A 455 -27.96 49.68 49.98
N ASP A 456 -29.25 50.01 49.85
CA ASP A 456 -30.14 50.42 50.95
C ASP A 456 -30.63 49.22 51.81
N ALA A 457 -30.95 49.50 53.08
CA ALA A 457 -31.32 48.48 54.09
C ALA A 457 -32.55 47.63 53.72
N GLU A 458 -33.45 48.14 52.87
CA GLU A 458 -34.62 47.39 52.40
C GLU A 458 -34.25 46.27 51.43
N ASP A 459 -33.27 46.48 50.55
CA ASP A 459 -32.83 45.48 49.57
C ASP A 459 -32.07 44.32 50.25
N ALA A 460 -31.32 44.63 51.30
CA ALA A 460 -30.68 43.63 52.16
C ALA A 460 -31.73 42.75 52.88
N ASP A 461 -32.82 43.34 53.40
CA ASP A 461 -33.87 42.60 54.11
C ASP A 461 -34.71 41.72 53.15
N ILE A 462 -34.94 42.17 51.91
CA ILE A 462 -35.58 41.36 50.86
C ILE A 462 -34.72 40.13 50.54
N ARG A 463 -33.40 40.30 50.38
CA ARG A 463 -32.47 39.18 50.16
C ARG A 463 -32.51 38.18 51.32
N MET A 464 -32.45 38.66 52.56
CA MET A 464 -32.47 37.81 53.75
C MET A 464 -33.78 37.00 53.85
N LYS A 465 -34.94 37.63 53.62
CA LYS A 465 -36.23 36.94 53.60
C LYS A 465 -36.31 35.92 52.46
N ALA A 466 -35.79 36.25 51.28
CA ALA A 466 -35.79 35.34 50.12
C ALA A 466 -34.99 34.06 50.42
N ASP A 467 -33.86 34.17 51.10
CA ASP A 467 -33.03 33.01 51.44
C ASP A 467 -33.67 32.14 52.54
N LEU A 468 -34.29 32.74 53.56
CA LEU A 468 -35.10 32.01 54.56
C LEU A 468 -36.23 31.19 53.91
N ILE A 469 -36.91 31.77 52.90
CA ILE A 469 -37.97 31.07 52.15
C ILE A 469 -37.40 29.89 51.36
N ARG A 470 -36.24 30.08 50.70
CA ARG A 470 -35.57 29.01 49.94
C ARG A 470 -35.19 27.85 50.86
N GLU A 471 -34.62 28.14 52.01
CA GLU A 471 -34.21 27.13 52.99
C GLU A 471 -35.42 26.34 53.52
N LYS A 472 -36.50 27.03 53.91
CA LYS A 472 -37.73 26.38 54.37
C LYS A 472 -38.39 25.50 53.30
N ARG A 473 -38.36 25.92 52.03
CA ARG A 473 -38.83 25.11 50.89
C ARG A 473 -38.01 23.82 50.71
N VAL A 474 -36.69 23.88 50.92
CA VAL A 474 -35.82 22.70 50.84
C VAL A 474 -36.13 21.72 51.97
N LEU A 475 -36.31 22.20 53.20
CA LEU A 475 -36.69 21.36 54.35
C LEU A 475 -38.03 20.63 54.12
N LEU A 476 -39.06 21.34 53.64
CA LEU A 476 -40.36 20.75 53.30
C LEU A 476 -40.24 19.67 52.21
N ARG A 477 -39.39 19.91 51.20
CA ARG A 477 -39.13 18.94 50.12
C ARG A 477 -38.45 17.68 50.66
N ASN A 478 -37.49 17.83 51.58
CA ASN A 478 -36.80 16.71 52.21
C ASN A 478 -37.73 15.90 53.13
N GLU A 479 -38.56 16.57 53.94
CA GLU A 479 -39.57 15.91 54.78
C GLU A 479 -40.58 15.12 53.92
N ALA A 480 -41.05 15.72 52.82
CA ALA A 480 -41.97 15.05 51.89
C ALA A 480 -41.35 13.83 51.20
N LYS A 481 -40.05 13.87 50.87
CA LYS A 481 -39.31 12.70 50.35
C LYS A 481 -39.26 11.58 51.40
N MET A 482 -38.94 11.88 52.65
CA MET A 482 -38.92 10.90 53.74
C MET A 482 -40.31 10.29 53.99
N ARG A 483 -41.37 11.11 53.92
CA ARG A 483 -42.76 10.66 54.11
C ARG A 483 -43.30 9.81 52.94
N LYS A 484 -42.78 9.99 51.72
CA LYS A 484 -43.12 9.20 50.53
C LYS A 484 -42.20 7.99 50.33
N SER A 485 -41.16 7.83 51.14
CA SER A 485 -40.23 6.70 51.11
C SER A 485 -40.85 5.44 51.75
N LEU A 486 -41.77 4.80 51.04
CA LEU A 486 -42.24 3.44 51.31
C LEU A 486 -42.35 2.69 49.98
N LYS A 487 -41.23 2.12 49.51
CA LYS A 487 -41.29 1.06 48.50
C LYS A 487 -41.98 -0.14 49.15
N ASN A 488 -43.27 -0.30 48.81
CA ASN A 488 -44.12 -1.48 49.02
C ASN A 488 -45.00 -1.56 50.29
N ARG A 489 -45.58 -0.45 50.78
CA ARG A 489 -46.78 -0.47 51.67
C ARG A 489 -47.71 0.73 51.44
N ALA A 490 -49.02 0.54 51.57
CA ALA A 490 -50.01 1.62 51.45
C ALA A 490 -49.97 2.57 52.66
N GLN A 491 -50.16 3.88 52.45
CA GLN A 491 -50.23 4.87 53.54
C GLN A 491 -51.52 4.69 54.35
N ILE A 492 -51.38 4.68 55.69
CA ILE A 492 -52.53 4.62 56.60
C ILE A 492 -53.37 5.90 56.45
N PRO A 493 -54.70 5.80 56.24
CA PRO A 493 -55.56 6.98 56.12
C PRO A 493 -55.56 7.78 57.42
N ARG A 494 -55.53 9.12 57.30
CA ARG A 494 -55.44 10.03 58.46
C ARG A 494 -56.63 9.88 59.41
N SER A 495 -57.80 9.46 58.92
CA SER A 495 -59.00 9.19 59.73
C SER A 495 -58.84 8.03 60.71
N ALA A 496 -57.97 7.06 60.42
CA ALA A 496 -57.72 5.90 61.28
C ALA A 496 -56.53 6.11 62.24
N LYS A 497 -55.82 7.24 62.15
CA LYS A 497 -54.60 7.51 62.92
C LYS A 497 -54.87 8.57 63.99
N ALA A 498 -54.80 8.19 65.25
CA ALA A 498 -54.89 9.14 66.36
C ALA A 498 -53.68 10.09 66.36
N LYS A 499 -53.93 11.40 66.43
CA LYS A 499 -52.89 12.43 66.63
C LYS A 499 -52.85 12.83 68.10
N LYS A 500 -51.64 13.08 68.61
CA LYS A 500 -51.48 13.69 69.94
C LYS A 500 -51.83 15.18 69.86
N LEU A 501 -52.57 15.67 70.86
CA LEU A 501 -52.96 17.07 70.97
C LEU A 501 -51.74 18.01 70.95
N SER A 502 -50.65 17.63 71.62
CA SER A 502 -49.42 18.42 71.70
C SER A 502 -48.73 18.64 70.35
N GLU A 503 -48.76 17.64 69.47
CA GLU A 503 -48.20 17.73 68.12
C GLU A 503 -49.06 18.65 67.23
N MET A 504 -50.39 18.59 67.41
CA MET A 504 -51.31 19.50 66.71
C MET A 504 -51.15 20.94 67.19
N GLN A 505 -51.04 21.16 68.50
CA GLN A 505 -50.81 22.48 69.09
C GLN A 505 -49.52 23.09 68.56
N ARG A 506 -48.40 22.36 68.60
CA ARG A 506 -47.11 22.86 68.10
C ARG A 506 -47.15 23.24 66.61
N GLY A 507 -47.89 22.48 65.80
CA GLY A 507 -48.09 22.79 64.39
C GLY A 507 -48.92 24.07 64.17
N LEU A 508 -50.00 24.27 64.93
CA LEU A 508 -50.83 25.46 64.87
C LEU A 508 -50.09 26.71 65.36
N ASP A 509 -49.38 26.58 66.47
CA ASP A 509 -48.53 27.63 67.06
C ASP A 509 -47.43 28.06 66.07
N SER A 510 -46.74 27.10 65.44
CA SER A 510 -45.74 27.40 64.40
C SER A 510 -46.32 28.03 63.13
N ALA A 511 -47.63 27.89 62.91
CA ALA A 511 -48.36 28.52 61.81
C ALA A 511 -49.04 29.84 62.24
N GLY A 512 -48.85 30.28 63.49
CA GLY A 512 -49.35 31.54 64.03
C GLY A 512 -50.81 31.51 64.50
N TYR A 513 -51.39 30.33 64.76
CA TYR A 513 -52.75 30.19 65.28
C TYR A 513 -52.77 30.00 66.80
N ASP A 514 -53.73 30.64 67.46
CA ASP A 514 -53.93 30.53 68.92
C ASP A 514 -54.33 29.10 69.34
N VAL A 515 -53.48 28.48 70.15
CA VAL A 515 -53.59 27.10 70.63
C VAL A 515 -54.42 26.94 71.89
N ASP A 516 -54.72 28.04 72.61
CA ASP A 516 -55.44 27.98 73.89
C ASP A 516 -56.90 27.58 73.69
N ALA A 517 -57.56 28.08 72.64
CA ALA A 517 -58.93 27.70 72.27
C ALA A 517 -59.07 26.22 71.85
N ALA A 518 -58.02 25.61 71.30
CA ALA A 518 -58.00 24.19 70.94
C ALA A 518 -57.66 23.29 72.16
N GLY A 519 -56.80 23.78 73.06
CA GLY A 519 -56.42 23.10 74.29
C GLY A 519 -57.53 23.06 75.33
N SER A 520 -58.32 24.14 75.47
CA SER A 520 -59.46 24.22 76.39
C SER A 520 -60.59 23.25 76.01
N ARG A 521 -60.82 23.06 74.70
CA ARG A 521 -61.87 22.18 74.16
C ARG A 521 -61.62 20.69 74.44
N ALA A 522 -60.36 20.28 74.57
CA ALA A 522 -59.96 18.89 74.78
C ALA A 522 -59.78 18.54 76.27
N ARG A 523 -59.49 19.52 77.14
CA ARG A 523 -59.33 19.31 78.59
C ARG A 523 -60.67 19.31 79.36
N SER A 524 -61.79 19.66 78.73
CA SER A 524 -63.10 19.76 79.38
C SER A 524 -64.05 18.57 79.14
N GLN A 525 -63.57 17.41 78.62
CA GLN A 525 -64.38 16.19 78.42
C GLN A 525 -63.75 14.93 79.04
N SER A 526 -63.69 14.89 80.38
CA SER A 526 -63.80 13.65 81.19
C SER A 526 -64.12 13.92 82.68
N GLN A 527 -65.37 14.27 82.97
CA GLN A 527 -66.10 13.78 84.17
C GLN A 527 -67.53 13.44 83.75
N ALA A 528 -67.99 12.24 84.08
CA ALA A 528 -69.37 11.81 83.89
C ALA A 528 -70.16 12.04 85.18
N ILE A 529 -71.36 12.63 85.10
CA ILE A 529 -72.52 12.31 85.95
C ILE A 529 -73.82 12.40 85.12
N ALA A 530 -74.59 11.31 85.15
CA ALA A 530 -76.01 11.09 84.83
C ALA A 530 -76.78 12.04 83.89
N ARG A 531 -77.44 11.46 82.86
CA ARG A 531 -78.78 11.90 82.44
C ARG A 531 -79.78 10.76 82.68
N ALA A 532 -80.74 11.00 83.57
CA ALA A 532 -81.90 10.13 83.75
C ALA A 532 -82.90 10.34 82.60
N LYS A 533 -83.33 9.20 82.03
CA LYS A 533 -84.57 8.90 81.29
C LYS A 533 -85.13 9.92 80.28
N SER A 534 -85.25 9.44 79.05
CA SER A 534 -86.56 9.39 78.37
C SER A 534 -86.74 8.05 77.64
N ARG A 535 -87.95 7.50 77.74
CA ARG A 535 -88.37 6.12 77.44
C ARG A 535 -88.36 5.73 75.96
N ALA A 536 -88.12 4.42 75.80
CA ALA A 536 -88.69 3.44 74.86
C ALA A 536 -88.50 3.61 73.34
N ARG A 537 -87.64 2.73 72.80
CA ARG A 537 -87.98 1.93 71.62
C ARG A 537 -87.75 0.45 71.94
N SER A 538 -88.74 -0.35 71.61
CA SER A 538 -88.92 -1.78 71.88
C SER A 538 -87.90 -2.65 71.15
N GLN A 539 -87.01 -3.31 71.88
CA GLN A 539 -86.52 -4.70 71.74
C GLN A 539 -85.16 -4.85 72.46
N ALA A 540 -85.05 -5.83 73.35
CA ALA A 540 -83.77 -6.16 73.99
C ALA A 540 -82.87 -6.88 72.97
N ALA A 541 -81.73 -6.29 72.62
CA ALA A 541 -80.69 -7.01 71.90
C ALA A 541 -79.99 -7.95 72.88
N THR A 542 -80.35 -9.23 72.85
CA THR A 542 -79.66 -10.31 73.55
C THR A 542 -78.22 -10.39 73.04
N ASP A 543 -77.24 -10.07 73.88
CA ASP A 543 -75.83 -10.28 73.57
C ASP A 543 -75.47 -11.71 73.94
N ARG A 544 -75.61 -12.61 72.97
CA ARG A 544 -75.28 -14.04 73.05
C ARG A 544 -73.90 -14.35 73.65
N ARG A 545 -72.95 -13.41 73.66
CA ARG A 545 -71.65 -13.57 74.32
C ARG A 545 -71.72 -13.41 75.83
N ASN A 546 -72.64 -12.58 76.31
CA ASN A 546 -72.71 -12.10 77.68
C ASN A 546 -73.95 -12.59 78.46
N ASP A 547 -75.00 -13.04 77.77
CA ASP A 547 -76.27 -13.48 78.38
C ASP A 547 -76.10 -14.72 79.30
N GLY A 548 -75.13 -15.58 79.02
CA GLY A 548 -74.87 -16.81 79.81
C GLY A 548 -73.95 -16.62 81.03
N VAL A 549 -73.36 -15.43 81.22
CA VAL A 549 -72.43 -15.16 82.32
C VAL A 549 -72.88 -13.89 83.02
N VAL A 550 -73.43 -14.03 84.23
CA VAL A 550 -74.05 -12.91 84.95
C VAL A 550 -72.99 -11.99 85.56
N ASP A 551 -71.94 -12.56 86.15
CA ASP A 551 -70.88 -11.80 86.83
C ASP A 551 -69.82 -11.22 85.89
N GLU A 552 -69.48 -9.96 86.11
CA GLU A 552 -68.48 -9.21 85.33
C GLU A 552 -67.07 -9.82 85.45
N THR A 553 -66.73 -10.36 86.62
CA THR A 553 -65.45 -11.06 86.84
C THR A 553 -65.35 -12.31 85.96
N ASN A 554 -66.43 -13.09 85.87
CA ASN A 554 -66.50 -14.28 85.02
C ASN A 554 -66.53 -13.93 83.53
N ARG A 555 -67.17 -12.82 83.13
CA ARG A 555 -67.10 -12.29 81.75
C ARG A 555 -65.68 -11.93 81.35
N SER A 556 -64.96 -11.22 82.23
CA SER A 556 -63.56 -10.85 82.00
C SER A 556 -62.64 -12.07 81.88
N LYS A 557 -62.91 -13.14 82.67
CA LYS A 557 -62.20 -14.43 82.59
C LYS A 557 -62.50 -15.16 81.27
N ALA A 558 -63.76 -15.22 80.83
CA ALA A 558 -64.15 -15.82 79.55
C ALA A 558 -63.51 -15.08 78.35
N GLU A 559 -63.49 -13.76 78.37
CA GLU A 559 -62.80 -12.96 77.34
C GLU A 559 -61.29 -13.20 77.33
N ARG A 560 -60.67 -13.32 78.50
CA ARG A 560 -59.24 -13.64 78.61
C ARG A 560 -58.93 -15.03 78.05
N LEU A 561 -59.76 -16.04 78.33
CA LEU A 561 -59.62 -17.39 77.79
C LEU A 561 -59.80 -17.41 76.26
N PHE A 562 -60.77 -16.67 75.73
CA PHE A 562 -60.95 -16.53 74.28
C PHE A 562 -59.72 -15.90 73.61
N LYS A 563 -59.19 -14.80 74.16
CA LYS A 563 -57.94 -14.18 73.67
C LYS A 563 -56.74 -15.11 73.79
N LEU A 564 -56.69 -15.96 74.83
CA LEU A 564 -55.65 -16.96 75.00
C LEU A 564 -55.74 -18.06 73.92
N GLY A 565 -56.95 -18.54 73.62
CA GLY A 565 -57.21 -19.53 72.57
C GLY A 565 -56.81 -19.03 71.17
N GLN A 566 -56.99 -17.75 70.89
CA GLN A 566 -56.58 -17.14 69.61
C GLN A 566 -55.06 -17.01 69.44
N LYS A 567 -54.24 -17.15 70.49
CA LYS A 567 -52.78 -16.97 70.38
C LYS A 567 -52.13 -17.91 69.36
N GLN A 568 -52.57 -19.17 69.27
CA GLN A 568 -51.97 -20.14 68.33
C GLN A 568 -52.20 -19.72 66.87
N MET A 569 -53.41 -19.28 66.56
CA MET A 569 -53.80 -18.79 65.25
C MET A 569 -53.10 -17.48 64.89
N ASN A 570 -53.04 -16.54 65.84
CA ASN A 570 -52.35 -15.26 65.68
C ASN A 570 -50.84 -15.48 65.48
N ARG A 571 -50.24 -16.47 66.15
CA ARG A 571 -48.84 -16.86 65.93
C ARG A 571 -48.60 -17.37 64.50
N MET A 572 -49.58 -18.05 63.91
CA MET A 572 -49.55 -18.49 62.51
C MET A 572 -50.03 -17.41 61.52
N ALA A 573 -50.27 -16.18 62.01
CA ALA A 573 -50.75 -15.03 61.24
C ALA A 573 -52.00 -15.32 60.39
N ARG A 574 -52.91 -16.18 60.88
CA ARG A 574 -54.19 -16.43 60.18
C ARG A 574 -55.09 -15.21 60.31
N ALA A 575 -55.90 -14.95 59.29
CA ALA A 575 -56.82 -13.80 59.28
C ALA A 575 -57.98 -13.94 60.30
N GLY A 576 -58.29 -15.16 60.73
CA GLY A 576 -59.32 -15.46 61.74
C GLY A 576 -59.58 -16.96 61.84
N GLU A 577 -60.54 -17.37 62.68
CA GLU A 577 -60.85 -18.79 62.94
C GLU A 577 -61.29 -19.55 61.67
N ALA A 578 -61.84 -18.83 60.70
CA ALA A 578 -62.26 -19.37 59.40
C ALA A 578 -61.10 -19.57 58.41
N ASP A 579 -59.95 -18.93 58.61
CA ASP A 579 -58.79 -19.02 57.70
C ASP A 579 -57.97 -20.29 57.98
N ARG A 580 -58.34 -21.34 57.24
CA ARG A 580 -57.70 -22.66 57.25
C ARG A 580 -56.94 -22.96 55.95
N HIS A 581 -56.53 -21.94 55.19
CA HIS A 581 -55.88 -22.14 53.90
C HIS A 581 -54.52 -22.86 54.05
N THR A 582 -54.29 -23.93 53.30
CA THR A 582 -53.04 -24.68 53.28
C THR A 582 -52.29 -24.43 51.98
N THR A 583 -51.09 -23.84 52.06
CA THR A 583 -50.21 -23.66 50.89
C THR A 583 -49.52 -24.97 50.52
N ALA A 584 -49.45 -25.29 49.23
CA ALA A 584 -48.68 -26.43 48.76
C ALA A 584 -47.18 -26.22 49.04
N ALA A 585 -46.52 -27.19 49.69
CA ALA A 585 -45.11 -27.08 50.06
C ALA A 585 -44.17 -27.06 48.84
N LEU A 586 -44.49 -27.84 47.80
CA LEU A 586 -43.72 -27.91 46.55
C LEU A 586 -44.67 -27.92 45.34
N PRO A 587 -44.86 -26.78 44.67
CA PRO A 587 -45.66 -26.73 43.45
C PRO A 587 -45.02 -27.52 42.32
N LYS A 588 -45.73 -28.54 41.80
CA LYS A 588 -45.19 -29.48 40.80
C LYS A 588 -44.58 -28.81 39.56
N HIS A 589 -45.17 -27.72 39.06
CA HIS A 589 -44.67 -27.01 37.87
C HIS A 589 -43.33 -26.28 38.07
N LEU A 590 -42.87 -26.11 39.32
CA LEU A 590 -41.55 -25.55 39.63
C LEU A 590 -40.47 -26.62 39.76
N PHE A 591 -40.84 -27.80 40.23
CA PHE A 591 -39.89 -28.84 40.65
C PHE A 591 -39.92 -30.10 39.78
N SER A 592 -40.87 -30.20 38.85
CA SER A 592 -41.02 -31.36 37.96
C SER A 592 -40.83 -30.96 36.50
N GLY A 593 -39.93 -31.67 35.81
CA GLY A 593 -39.57 -31.45 34.40
C GLY A 593 -38.16 -30.87 34.21
N LYS A 594 -37.50 -31.21 33.09
CA LYS A 594 -36.22 -30.60 32.67
C LYS A 594 -36.45 -29.79 31.39
N ARG A 595 -35.78 -28.65 31.25
CA ARG A 595 -35.87 -27.81 30.04
C ARG A 595 -35.13 -28.48 28.89
N GLY A 596 -35.86 -28.87 27.84
CA GLY A 596 -35.28 -29.33 26.58
C GLY A 596 -34.96 -28.19 25.61
N MET A 597 -34.36 -28.53 24.46
CA MET A 597 -34.20 -27.62 23.33
C MET A 597 -35.58 -27.42 22.66
N GLY A 598 -36.15 -26.22 22.74
CA GLY A 598 -37.47 -25.90 22.19
C GLY A 598 -38.26 -24.90 23.05
N LYS A 599 -39.60 -24.94 22.97
CA LYS A 599 -40.48 -24.10 23.79
C LYS A 599 -40.34 -24.45 25.28
N THR A 600 -40.29 -23.42 26.12
CA THR A 600 -40.15 -23.56 27.58
C THR A 600 -41.46 -23.24 28.30
N GLN A 601 -41.63 -23.78 29.52
CA GLN A 601 -42.89 -23.73 30.28
C GLN A 601 -43.17 -22.37 30.95
N ARG A 602 -42.19 -21.47 30.96
CA ARG A 602 -42.31 -20.11 31.49
C ARG A 602 -41.62 -19.14 30.53
N ARG A 603 -42.17 -17.94 30.37
CA ARG A 603 -41.64 -16.92 29.48
C ARG A 603 -40.22 -16.50 29.86
#